data_AF-A0AAW4KYU3-F1
#
_entry.id   AF-A0AAW4KYU3-F1
#
_cell.length_a   1.000
_cell.length_b   1.000
_cell.length_c   1.000
_cell.angle_alpha   90.00
_cell.angle_beta   90.00
_cell.angle_gamma   90.00
#
_symmetry.space_group_name_H-M   'P 1'
#
loop_
_entity.id
_entity.type
_entity.pdbx_description
1 polymer ?
#
loop_
_entity_poly.entity_id
_entity_poly.type
_entity_poly.pdbx_seq_one_letter_code
_entity_poly.pdbx_strand_id
1 'polypeptide(L)'
;MSHSDAWSTAIAVATREFKELPGHLSTQVAGIVREILVVKREVDAIFDGLNGVEICRLCQGECCRSGCYHFTVVDLLGYLVTGHELFSPRFDNGACPFLGDSGCMMAPHYRPYNCVTFVCDRVDAGMDSNARARFAALSADLFVLYQRLEQLFANRFVYGILNNSRRFAEGRSIGILWSEHGND
;
A
#
# COMPACT_ATOMS: atom_id res chain seq x y z
N MET A 1 -19.02 -5.61 12.95
CA MET A 1 -17.95 -4.60 13.14
C MET A 1 -18.01 -3.65 11.97
N SER A 2 -17.96 -2.33 12.20
CA SER A 2 -17.91 -1.37 11.08
C SER A 2 -16.53 -1.42 10.40
N HIS A 3 -16.43 -0.94 9.15
CA HIS A 3 -15.11 -0.84 8.48
C HIS A 3 -14.15 0.09 9.24
N SER A 4 -14.67 1.14 9.88
CA SER A 4 -13.87 2.07 10.70
C SER A 4 -13.31 1.40 11.95
N ASP A 5 -14.09 0.54 12.62
CA ASP A 5 -13.62 -0.21 13.79
C ASP A 5 -12.59 -1.27 13.39
N ALA A 6 -12.84 -1.96 12.27
CA ALA A 6 -11.93 -2.96 11.72
C ALA A 6 -10.58 -2.32 11.32
N TRP A 7 -10.62 -1.15 10.69
CA TRP A 7 -9.44 -0.34 10.39
C TRP A 7 -8.66 0.00 11.65
N SER A 8 -9.31 0.63 12.63
CA SER A 8 -8.66 1.09 13.86
C SER A 8 -8.00 -0.08 14.61
N THR A 9 -8.68 -1.21 14.69
CA THR A 9 -8.15 -2.45 15.29
C THR A 9 -6.94 -2.95 14.53
N ALA A 10 -7.04 -3.04 13.19
CA ALA A 10 -5.96 -3.53 12.34
C ALA A 10 -4.69 -2.65 12.45
N ILE A 11 -4.85 -1.32 12.41
CA ILE A 11 -3.75 -0.38 12.57
C ILE A 11 -3.11 -0.54 13.96
N ALA A 12 -3.90 -0.62 15.02
CA ALA A 12 -3.39 -0.74 16.39
C ALA A 12 -2.58 -2.03 16.59
N VAL A 13 -3.09 -3.17 16.12
CA VAL A 13 -2.41 -4.46 16.23
C VAL A 13 -1.12 -4.48 15.41
N ALA A 14 -1.17 -4.09 14.14
CA ALA A 14 0.02 -4.08 13.28
C ALA A 14 1.09 -3.10 13.78
N THR A 15 0.69 -1.95 14.30
CA THR A 15 1.61 -0.97 14.91
C THR A 15 2.29 -1.53 16.14
N ARG A 16 1.55 -2.24 17.01
CA ARG A 16 2.13 -2.91 18.18
C ARG A 16 3.14 -3.96 17.76
N GLU A 17 2.78 -4.85 16.84
CA GLU A 17 3.68 -5.89 16.33
C GLU A 17 4.96 -5.31 15.74
N PHE A 18 4.87 -4.20 15.00
CA PHE A 18 6.05 -3.50 14.47
C PHE A 18 6.94 -2.93 15.59
N LYS A 19 6.36 -2.34 16.63
CA LYS A 19 7.08 -1.77 17.78
C LYS A 19 7.77 -2.84 18.64
N GLU A 20 7.25 -4.05 18.63
CA GLU A 20 7.77 -5.20 19.38
C GLU A 20 8.86 -5.98 18.61
N LEU A 21 9.16 -5.58 17.35
CA LEU A 21 10.19 -6.26 16.57
C LEU A 21 11.57 -6.16 17.23
N PRO A 22 12.38 -7.23 17.19
CA PRO A 22 13.79 -7.16 17.55
C PRO A 22 14.52 -6.06 16.76
N GLY A 23 15.46 -5.34 17.40
CA GLY A 23 16.09 -4.18 16.79
C GLY A 23 16.76 -4.44 15.43
N HIS A 24 17.34 -5.62 15.22
CA HIS A 24 17.92 -6.01 13.93
C HIS A 24 16.85 -6.15 12.84
N LEU A 25 15.72 -6.78 13.15
CA LEU A 25 14.62 -6.97 12.22
C LEU A 25 13.91 -5.64 11.92
N SER A 26 13.68 -4.81 12.95
CA SER A 26 13.14 -3.46 12.77
C SER A 26 14.02 -2.61 11.84
N THR A 27 15.35 -2.69 12.00
CA THR A 27 16.32 -2.00 11.12
C THR A 27 16.23 -2.52 9.68
N GLN A 28 16.16 -3.83 9.50
CA GLN A 28 16.05 -4.46 8.18
C GLN A 28 14.75 -4.06 7.47
N VAL A 29 13.62 -4.11 8.18
CA VAL A 29 12.31 -3.68 7.67
C VAL A 29 12.34 -2.20 7.29
N ALA A 30 12.91 -1.34 8.15
CA ALA A 30 13.02 0.08 7.86
C ALA A 30 13.89 0.37 6.62
N GLY A 31 14.95 -0.42 6.38
CA GLY A 31 15.75 -0.34 5.17
C GLY A 31 14.93 -0.62 3.91
N ILE A 32 14.26 -1.78 3.88
CA ILE A 32 13.45 -2.20 2.73
C ILE A 32 12.29 -1.23 2.49
N VAL A 33 11.62 -0.76 3.55
CA VAL A 33 10.54 0.22 3.44
C VAL A 33 11.03 1.54 2.84
N ARG A 34 12.21 2.03 3.23
CA ARG A 34 12.77 3.25 2.62
C ARG A 34 13.08 3.05 1.13
N GLU A 35 13.61 1.89 0.74
CA GLU A 35 13.81 1.53 -0.67
C GLU A 35 12.46 1.54 -1.43
N ILE A 36 11.41 0.95 -0.86
CA ILE A 36 10.05 0.97 -1.42
C ILE A 36 9.57 2.40 -1.64
N LEU A 37 9.70 3.28 -0.64
CA LEU A 37 9.26 4.67 -0.76
C LEU A 37 10.04 5.43 -1.85
N VAL A 38 11.33 5.13 -2.04
CA VAL A 38 12.12 5.70 -3.15
C VAL A 38 11.58 5.22 -4.49
N VAL A 39 11.43 3.91 -4.68
CA VAL A 39 10.92 3.35 -5.94
C VAL A 39 9.52 3.88 -6.25
N LYS A 40 8.62 3.97 -5.26
CA LYS A 40 7.28 4.55 -5.46
C LYS A 40 7.32 6.02 -5.87
N ARG A 41 8.27 6.82 -5.36
CA ARG A 41 8.46 8.21 -5.85
C ARG A 41 8.93 8.25 -7.30
N GLU A 42 9.82 7.34 -7.70
CA GLU A 42 10.28 7.26 -9.08
C GLU A 42 9.17 6.82 -10.05
N VAL A 43 8.34 5.88 -9.61
CA VAL A 43 7.14 5.46 -10.33
C VAL A 43 6.23 6.67 -10.51
N ASP A 44 5.91 7.38 -9.43
CA ASP A 44 5.05 8.58 -9.47
C ASP A 44 5.59 9.69 -10.38
N ALA A 45 6.91 9.90 -10.42
CA ALA A 45 7.53 10.89 -11.32
C ALA A 45 7.24 10.62 -12.81
N ILE A 46 6.96 9.37 -13.19
CA ILE A 46 6.51 9.03 -14.54
C ILE A 46 5.06 9.51 -14.76
N PHE A 47 4.19 9.39 -13.75
CA PHE A 47 2.78 9.79 -13.83
C PHE A 47 2.56 11.30 -13.67
N ASP A 48 3.43 12.01 -12.97
CA ASP A 48 3.35 13.46 -12.82
C ASP A 48 3.46 14.17 -14.18
N GLY A 49 4.31 13.67 -15.09
CA GLY A 49 4.38 14.13 -16.48
C GLY A 49 3.11 13.88 -17.30
N LEU A 50 2.17 13.07 -16.78
CA LEU A 50 0.94 12.63 -17.43
C LEU A 50 -0.33 13.18 -16.76
N ASN A 51 -0.21 14.09 -15.80
CA ASN A 51 -1.33 14.59 -14.97
C ASN A 51 -2.12 13.48 -14.24
N GLY A 52 -1.43 12.43 -13.77
CA GLY A 52 -2.06 11.25 -13.15
C GLY A 52 -3.02 11.57 -12.00
N VAL A 53 -2.69 12.55 -11.15
CA VAL A 53 -3.54 12.99 -10.02
C VAL A 53 -4.88 13.53 -10.52
N GLU A 54 -4.87 14.34 -11.58
CA GLU A 54 -6.07 14.93 -12.15
C GLU A 54 -6.92 13.88 -12.87
N ILE A 55 -6.29 12.93 -13.57
CA ILE A 55 -6.98 11.78 -14.17
C ILE A 55 -7.75 11.00 -13.09
N CYS A 56 -7.11 10.70 -11.96
CA CYS A 56 -7.74 9.98 -10.86
C CYS A 56 -8.88 10.80 -10.22
N ARG A 57 -8.69 12.11 -10.04
CA ARG A 57 -9.71 13.01 -9.49
C ARG A 57 -10.94 13.08 -10.39
N LEU A 58 -10.77 13.25 -11.70
CA LEU A 58 -11.88 13.28 -12.65
C LEU A 58 -12.58 11.92 -12.79
N CYS A 59 -11.82 10.83 -12.66
CA CYS A 59 -12.36 9.47 -12.69
C CYS A 59 -12.99 9.05 -11.34
N GLN A 60 -12.86 9.85 -10.28
CA GLN A 60 -13.37 9.54 -8.92
C GLN A 60 -12.93 8.16 -8.39
N GLY A 61 -11.80 7.65 -8.88
CA GLY A 61 -11.30 6.33 -8.53
C GLY A 61 -12.24 5.18 -8.90
N GLU A 62 -12.84 5.17 -10.10
CA GLU A 62 -13.60 4.01 -10.61
C GLU A 62 -12.81 2.69 -10.48
N CYS A 63 -11.49 2.72 -10.71
CA CYS A 63 -10.63 1.55 -10.49
C CYS A 63 -10.69 1.02 -9.04
N CYS A 64 -10.99 1.88 -8.06
CA CYS A 64 -11.16 1.48 -6.67
C CYS A 64 -12.53 0.85 -6.38
N ARG A 65 -13.57 1.14 -7.17
CA ARG A 65 -14.91 0.55 -7.01
C ARG A 65 -14.93 -0.95 -7.32
N SER A 66 -14.01 -1.41 -8.16
CA SER A 66 -13.91 -2.82 -8.59
C SER A 66 -13.15 -3.74 -7.62
N GLY A 67 -12.76 -3.27 -6.42
CA GLY A 67 -12.27 -4.16 -5.35
C GLY A 67 -10.96 -3.77 -4.65
N CYS A 68 -10.70 -2.49 -4.41
CA CYS A 68 -9.37 -2.05 -3.94
C CYS A 68 -9.36 -1.38 -2.56
N TYR A 69 -9.70 -2.10 -1.50
CA TYR A 69 -9.26 -1.78 -0.13
C TYR A 69 -7.81 -2.24 0.07
N HIS A 70 -6.89 -1.77 -0.78
CA HIS A 70 -5.52 -2.30 -0.87
C HIS A 70 -4.52 -1.63 0.06
N PHE A 71 -4.94 -0.78 0.99
CA PHE A 71 -3.98 -0.32 1.99
C PHE A 71 -3.45 -1.52 2.76
N THR A 72 -2.16 -1.80 2.58
CA THR A 72 -1.49 -3.01 3.05
C THR A 72 -0.70 -2.73 4.32
N VAL A 73 -0.20 -3.80 4.94
CA VAL A 73 0.80 -3.68 6.02
C VAL A 73 2.04 -2.92 5.53
N VAL A 74 2.48 -3.14 4.29
CA VAL A 74 3.65 -2.43 3.72
C VAL A 74 3.43 -0.93 3.66
N ASP A 75 2.21 -0.50 3.32
CA ASP A 75 1.87 0.91 3.26
C ASP A 75 1.85 1.53 4.67
N LEU A 76 1.29 0.82 5.66
CA LEU A 76 1.36 1.22 7.08
C LEU A 76 2.81 1.35 7.56
N LEU A 77 3.67 0.39 7.24
CA LEU A 77 5.08 0.44 7.61
C LEU A 77 5.78 1.68 7.04
N GLY A 78 5.37 2.16 5.86
CA GLY A 78 5.81 3.45 5.31
C GLY A 78 5.60 4.61 6.28
N TYR A 79 4.40 4.74 6.86
CA TYR A 79 4.10 5.78 7.86
C TYR A 79 4.89 5.57 9.15
N LEU A 80 4.95 4.33 9.66
CA LEU A 80 5.63 4.02 10.92
C LEU A 80 7.14 4.27 10.85
N VAL A 81 7.79 3.87 9.75
CA VAL A 81 9.26 4.02 9.55
C VAL A 81 9.67 5.48 9.36
N THR A 82 8.79 6.30 8.78
CA THR A 82 9.07 7.72 8.50
C THR A 82 8.56 8.67 9.58
N GLY A 83 7.72 8.18 10.50
CA GLY A 83 7.12 8.99 11.55
C GLY A 83 6.00 9.92 11.07
N HIS A 84 5.51 9.75 9.83
CA HIS A 84 4.38 10.52 9.33
C HIS A 84 3.06 10.06 9.96
N GLU A 85 2.18 11.01 10.22
CA GLU A 85 0.83 10.73 10.71
C GLU A 85 -0.01 10.01 9.64
N LEU A 86 -0.77 9.00 10.08
CA LEU A 86 -1.66 8.24 9.22
C LEU A 86 -2.98 9.01 9.02
N PHE A 87 -3.51 8.99 7.80
CA PHE A 87 -4.81 9.58 7.48
C PHE A 87 -5.97 8.76 8.08
N SER A 88 -7.16 9.37 8.14
CA SER A 88 -8.42 8.68 8.51
C SER A 88 -9.24 8.35 7.25
N PRO A 89 -9.46 7.05 6.91
CA PRO A 89 -10.25 6.70 5.74
C PRO A 89 -11.74 7.10 5.87
N ARG A 90 -12.37 7.42 4.74
CA ARG A 90 -13.80 7.75 4.61
C ARG A 90 -14.58 6.57 4.04
N PHE A 91 -14.90 5.58 4.88
CA PHE A 91 -15.60 4.36 4.44
C PHE A 91 -17.07 4.57 4.01
N ASP A 92 -17.63 5.75 4.24
CA ASP A 92 -19.03 6.12 4.00
C ASP A 92 -19.24 6.97 2.72
N ASN A 93 -18.19 7.24 1.95
CA ASN A 93 -18.26 8.15 0.80
C ASN A 93 -18.74 7.51 -0.52
N GLY A 94 -19.03 6.20 -0.54
CA GLY A 94 -19.46 5.48 -1.75
C GLY A 94 -18.43 5.40 -2.89
N ALA A 95 -17.16 5.67 -2.59
CA ALA A 95 -16.04 5.69 -3.53
C ALA A 95 -14.77 5.10 -2.88
N CYS A 96 -13.58 5.48 -3.35
CA CYS A 96 -12.34 5.13 -2.69
C CYS A 96 -12.31 5.73 -1.26
N PRO A 97 -12.10 4.94 -0.20
CA PRO A 97 -12.02 5.46 1.17
C PRO A 97 -10.85 6.41 1.41
N PHE A 98 -9.87 6.40 0.50
CA PHE A 98 -8.65 7.21 0.59
C PHE A 98 -8.72 8.48 -0.26
N LEU A 99 -9.87 8.73 -0.90
CA LEU A 99 -10.12 9.94 -1.67
C LEU A 99 -10.80 10.99 -0.78
N GLY A 100 -10.11 12.10 -0.54
CA GLY A 100 -10.64 13.30 0.09
C GLY A 100 -11.15 14.30 -0.94
N ASP A 101 -11.64 15.45 -0.47
CA ASP A 101 -12.29 16.45 -1.33
C ASP A 101 -11.31 17.10 -2.33
N SER A 102 -10.02 17.15 -1.98
CA SER A 102 -8.94 17.70 -2.80
C SER A 102 -8.11 16.64 -3.55
N GLY A 103 -8.55 15.37 -3.56
CA GLY A 103 -7.80 14.26 -4.14
C GLY A 103 -7.38 13.21 -3.11
N CYS A 104 -6.43 12.34 -3.46
CA CYS A 104 -6.02 11.25 -2.58
C CYS A 104 -5.39 11.80 -1.28
N MET A 105 -5.82 11.27 -0.13
CA MET A 105 -5.30 11.64 1.20
C MET A 105 -3.87 11.13 1.45
N MET A 106 -3.35 10.29 0.54
CA MET A 106 -2.00 9.76 0.61
C MET A 106 -1.11 10.48 -0.39
N ALA A 107 0.05 10.97 0.08
CA ALA A 107 1.12 11.38 -0.81
C ALA A 107 1.52 10.17 -1.69
N PRO A 108 1.99 10.40 -2.92
CA PRO A 108 2.14 9.32 -3.91
C PRO A 108 2.94 8.10 -3.45
N HIS A 109 4.05 8.33 -2.73
CA HIS A 109 4.90 7.27 -2.24
C HIS A 109 4.32 6.47 -1.07
N TYR A 110 3.25 6.95 -0.42
CA TYR A 110 2.50 6.20 0.57
C TYR A 110 1.28 5.48 -0.01
N ARG A 111 0.98 5.66 -1.30
CA ARG A 111 -0.16 4.99 -1.93
C ARG A 111 0.11 3.47 -2.02
N PRO A 112 -0.94 2.63 -1.96
CA PRO A 112 -0.82 1.19 -2.10
C PRO A 112 -0.08 0.74 -3.36
N TYR A 113 0.55 -0.44 -3.31
CA TYR A 113 1.22 -1.08 -4.45
C TYR A 113 0.36 -1.02 -5.72
N ASN A 114 -0.88 -1.52 -5.64
CA ASN A 114 -1.80 -1.53 -6.79
C ASN A 114 -2.13 -0.12 -7.29
N CYS A 115 -2.11 0.91 -6.44
CA CYS A 115 -2.39 2.28 -6.86
C CYS A 115 -1.24 2.90 -7.66
N VAL A 116 -0.01 2.44 -7.43
CA VAL A 116 1.18 2.96 -8.13
C VAL A 116 1.59 2.08 -9.31
N THR A 117 1.23 0.80 -9.32
CA THR A 117 1.55 -0.14 -10.42
C THR A 117 0.40 -0.38 -11.39
N PHE A 118 -0.76 0.23 -11.18
CA PHE A 118 -1.88 0.16 -12.12
C PHE A 118 -1.82 1.30 -13.14
N VAL A 119 -1.89 0.96 -14.42
CA VAL A 119 -1.97 1.91 -15.54
C VAL A 119 -3.33 1.72 -16.20
N CYS A 120 -4.19 2.75 -16.15
CA CYS A 120 -5.45 2.74 -16.88
C CYS A 120 -5.24 3.21 -18.32
N ASP A 121 -6.19 2.93 -19.22
CA ASP A 121 -6.11 3.29 -20.64
C ASP A 121 -5.79 4.78 -20.88
N ARG A 122 -6.29 5.67 -20.01
CA ARG A 122 -6.02 7.11 -20.10
C ARG A 122 -4.56 7.45 -19.82
N VAL A 123 -3.95 6.78 -18.85
CA VAL A 123 -2.52 6.96 -18.55
C VAL A 123 -1.68 6.27 -19.62
N ASP A 124 -2.07 5.06 -20.03
CA ASP A 124 -1.35 4.28 -21.03
C ASP A 124 -1.23 5.05 -22.35
N ALA A 125 -2.31 5.73 -22.79
CA ALA A 125 -2.31 6.56 -23.98
C ALA A 125 -1.31 7.73 -23.95
N GLY A 126 -0.96 8.22 -22.75
CA GLY A 126 0.00 9.31 -22.57
C GLY A 126 1.46 8.83 -22.44
N MET A 127 1.68 7.54 -22.22
CA MET A 127 3.01 7.00 -21.92
C MET A 127 3.79 6.66 -23.19
N ASP A 128 4.95 7.28 -23.40
CA ASP A 128 5.85 6.90 -24.49
C ASP A 128 6.59 5.57 -24.22
N SER A 129 7.37 5.08 -25.18
CA SER A 129 8.08 3.80 -25.05
C SER A 129 9.15 3.80 -23.96
N ASN A 130 9.79 4.94 -23.69
CA ASN A 130 10.82 5.06 -22.65
C ASN A 130 10.16 5.02 -21.27
N ALA A 131 9.11 5.81 -21.07
CA ALA A 131 8.31 5.84 -19.85
C ALA A 131 7.73 4.45 -19.55
N ARG A 132 7.23 3.72 -20.56
CA ARG A 132 6.75 2.32 -20.40
C ARG A 132 7.84 1.37 -19.94
N ALA A 133 9.02 1.42 -20.57
CA ALA A 133 10.15 0.56 -20.19
C ALA A 133 10.61 0.86 -18.76
N ARG A 134 10.71 2.14 -18.39
CA ARG A 134 11.09 2.56 -17.04
C ARG A 134 10.04 2.14 -16.00
N PHE A 135 8.76 2.33 -16.30
CA PHE A 135 7.66 1.92 -15.43
C PHE A 135 7.68 0.40 -15.18
N ALA A 136 7.91 -0.40 -16.22
CA ALA A 136 8.01 -1.86 -16.10
C ALA A 136 9.19 -2.28 -15.21
N ALA A 137 10.36 -1.66 -15.37
CA ALA A 137 11.53 -1.94 -14.54
C ALA A 137 11.28 -1.60 -13.06
N LEU A 138 10.79 -0.39 -12.78
CA LEU A 138 10.49 0.05 -11.42
C LEU A 138 9.38 -0.79 -10.75
N SER A 139 8.38 -1.22 -11.52
CA SER A 139 7.32 -2.10 -11.00
C SER A 139 7.86 -3.48 -10.62
N ALA A 140 8.82 -4.01 -11.40
CA ALA A 140 9.50 -5.25 -11.07
C ALA A 140 10.36 -5.12 -9.80
N ASP A 141 11.10 -4.02 -9.67
CA ASP A 141 11.89 -3.72 -8.46
C ASP A 141 11.00 -3.60 -7.24
N LEU A 142 9.87 -2.88 -7.36
CA LEU A 142 8.90 -2.73 -6.29
C LEU A 142 8.32 -4.09 -5.86
N PHE A 143 8.01 -4.96 -6.82
CA PHE A 143 7.52 -6.31 -6.55
C PHE A 143 8.54 -7.13 -5.74
N VAL A 144 9.82 -7.10 -6.12
CA VAL A 144 10.90 -7.79 -5.39
C VAL A 144 11.03 -7.25 -3.96
N LEU A 145 10.94 -5.94 -3.76
CA LEU A 145 10.98 -5.34 -2.42
C LEU A 145 9.80 -5.77 -1.54
N TYR A 146 8.59 -5.84 -2.11
CA TYR A 146 7.41 -6.37 -1.41
C TYR A 146 7.63 -7.84 -1.03
N GLN A 147 8.14 -8.68 -1.93
CA GLN A 147 8.45 -10.08 -1.63
C GLN A 147 9.48 -10.22 -0.51
N ARG A 148 10.51 -9.37 -0.47
CA ARG A 148 11.51 -9.36 0.62
C ARG A 148 10.86 -9.10 1.98
N LEU A 149 9.92 -8.15 2.08
CA LEU A 149 9.16 -7.92 3.31
C LEU A 149 8.28 -9.11 3.66
N GLU A 150 7.54 -9.65 2.68
CA GLU A 150 6.66 -10.80 2.88
C GLU A 150 7.43 -12.04 3.41
N GLN A 151 8.64 -12.26 2.91
CA GLN A 151 9.54 -13.33 3.37
C GLN A 151 9.96 -13.16 4.83
N LEU A 152 10.26 -11.92 5.28
CA LEU A 152 10.66 -11.66 6.67
C LEU A 152 9.58 -12.04 7.68
N PHE A 153 8.32 -11.93 7.29
CA PHE A 153 7.18 -12.19 8.17
C PHE A 153 6.42 -13.49 7.83
N ALA A 154 6.91 -14.24 6.84
CA ALA A 154 6.24 -15.41 6.27
C ALA A 154 4.76 -15.16 5.91
N ASN A 155 4.42 -13.93 5.48
CA ASN A 155 3.04 -13.49 5.27
C ASN A 155 2.92 -12.73 3.94
N ARG A 156 1.76 -12.79 3.29
CA ARG A 156 1.49 -12.03 2.06
C ARG A 156 0.71 -10.76 2.42
N PHE A 157 1.19 -9.62 1.97
CA PHE A 157 0.59 -8.31 2.25
C PHE A 157 -0.28 -7.79 1.12
N VAL A 158 -0.24 -8.42 -0.05
CA VAL A 158 -1.03 -8.04 -1.24
C VAL A 158 -2.55 -7.99 -1.00
N TYR A 159 -3.04 -8.72 0.00
CA TYR A 159 -4.47 -8.82 0.31
C TYR A 159 -5.03 -7.60 1.07
N GLY A 160 -4.21 -6.64 1.49
CA GLY A 160 -4.67 -5.49 2.26
C GLY A 160 -4.81 -5.78 3.75
N ILE A 161 -4.65 -4.75 4.58
CA ILE A 161 -4.49 -4.90 6.03
C ILE A 161 -5.76 -5.42 6.72
N LEU A 162 -6.94 -5.08 6.20
CA LEU A 162 -8.22 -5.58 6.74
C LEU A 162 -8.37 -7.09 6.54
N ASN A 163 -7.86 -7.63 5.43
CA ASN A 163 -7.86 -9.08 5.19
C ASN A 163 -6.90 -9.80 6.14
N ASN A 164 -5.70 -9.25 6.36
CA ASN A 164 -4.76 -9.81 7.33
C ASN A 164 -5.32 -9.73 8.76
N SER A 165 -5.97 -8.62 9.12
CA SER A 165 -6.65 -8.48 10.40
C SER A 165 -7.76 -9.51 10.59
N ARG A 166 -8.53 -9.81 9.54
CA ARG A 166 -9.57 -10.85 9.59
C ARG A 166 -8.96 -12.24 9.76
N ARG A 167 -7.90 -12.57 9.02
CA ARG A 167 -7.18 -13.86 9.17
C ARG A 167 -6.67 -14.03 10.60
N PHE A 168 -6.08 -12.99 11.18
CA PHE A 168 -5.63 -13.01 12.58
C PHE A 168 -6.78 -13.22 13.55
N ALA A 169 -7.89 -12.47 13.39
CA ALA A 169 -9.07 -12.61 14.25
C ALA A 169 -9.72 -14.00 14.17
N GLU A 170 -9.59 -14.68 13.03
CA GLU A 170 -10.05 -16.06 12.80
C GLU A 170 -9.03 -17.12 13.24
N GLY A 171 -7.89 -16.73 13.81
CA GLY A 171 -6.82 -17.63 14.22
C GLY A 171 -6.08 -18.31 13.06
N ARG A 172 -6.19 -17.77 11.83
CA ARG A 172 -5.51 -18.28 10.62
C ARG A 172 -4.12 -17.69 10.40
N SER A 173 -3.68 -16.83 11.30
CA SER A 173 -2.32 -16.28 11.38
C SER A 173 -1.98 -15.94 12.82
N ILE A 174 -0.70 -15.89 13.17
CA ILE A 174 -0.22 -15.53 14.52
C ILE A 174 -0.15 -14.01 14.75
N GLY A 175 -0.29 -13.22 13.69
CA GLY A 175 -0.37 -11.77 13.76
C GLY A 175 -0.93 -11.16 12.46
N ILE A 176 -0.91 -9.83 12.38
CA ILE A 176 -1.22 -9.10 11.15
C ILE A 176 0.02 -9.02 10.24
N LEU A 177 1.19 -8.80 10.84
CA LEU A 177 2.49 -8.89 10.18
C LEU A 177 2.82 -10.37 9.94
N TRP A 178 2.61 -11.24 10.92
CA TRP A 178 3.12 -12.62 10.95
C TRP A 178 2.13 -13.69 10.49
N SER A 179 2.61 -14.74 9.81
CA SER A 179 1.83 -15.96 9.51
C SER A 179 2.65 -17.23 9.83
N GLU A 180 1.97 -18.33 10.17
CA GLU A 180 2.58 -19.62 10.55
C GLU A 180 3.01 -20.48 9.35
N HIS A 181 2.36 -20.32 8.19
CA HIS A 181 2.49 -21.26 7.05
C HIS A 181 2.67 -20.61 5.68
N GLY A 182 2.89 -19.29 5.61
CA GLY A 182 2.67 -18.58 4.34
C GLY A 182 1.17 -18.45 4.04
N ASN A 183 0.78 -17.54 3.15
CA ASN A 183 -0.62 -17.44 2.73
C ASN A 183 -0.87 -18.39 1.56
N ASP A 184 -1.16 -19.65 1.88
CA ASP A 184 -2.00 -20.51 1.05
C ASP A 184 -3.49 -20.16 1.27
#